data_AF-A0A2I2KNK7-F1
#
_entry.id   AF-A0A2I2KNK7-F1
#
_cell.length_a   1.000
_cell.length_b   1.000
_cell.length_c   1.000
_cell.angle_alpha   90.00
_cell.angle_beta   90.00
_cell.angle_gamma   90.00
#
_symmetry.space_group_name_H-M   'P 1'
#
loop_
_entity.id
_entity.type
_entity.pdbx_description
1 polymer ?
#
loop_
_entity_poly.entity_id
_entity_poly.type
_entity_poly.pdbx_seq_one_letter_code
_entity_poly.pdbx_strand_id
1 'polypeptide(L)'
;MNPTISTAPRAGRREWIGLAVLALPTLLIALNNSVLHLALPHLSADLRPSSAQLLWIMDIYGFLIAGSLITLGARGDRIGRRRLLIIGAAAFGAASVLASFSTSPTSLILARAALGLAGGALMPSTLSLISTMFQDPRQRTVAIGAWMTCFSVGSTLGPLFGGLLLEHFWWGSVFLLSVPVMLLLLITGPILLPEARDPDPGPLDLISAAMTLATILLIVYGLKRLAENGVDGEAILITAAGLALAVAFAVRQRRLAVPFLDHGLFTKPAFSASLGTMTLSILAMAGTQLFITQYLQLVEGLTPFVAGLWMIPGAAGLILGTNLGPALARRVRPATIVGTGLLVAAAGYGLLTQLPTSSGLAVLMIATFAIGVGLGPMMTLSTDLIVNSAPPEKAGSASATSETGGELGMALGIAVIGSVGNAVYRSDMSGAVPPGTRPKPPRAHGTPSAAPWTSPTGCPARSARTCSRLPATPSPMPCTSTRRSAAASWPPSRSSPWWYNDTSAPTSQSTPSLRRWPTGPARRSDHSPARRTRRRETAQCSSGAATSSSEL
;
A
#
# COMPACT_ATOMS: atom_id res chain seq x y z
N MET A 1 -6.97 44.66 23.39
CA MET A 1 -7.36 44.05 22.10
C MET A 1 -7.37 42.55 22.28
N ASN A 2 -8.56 41.93 22.37
CA ASN A 2 -8.69 40.48 22.38
C ASN A 2 -8.37 40.00 20.96
N PRO A 3 -7.39 39.09 20.74
CA PRO A 3 -7.23 38.49 19.43
C PRO A 3 -8.51 37.72 19.13
N THR A 4 -9.27 38.17 18.15
CA THR A 4 -10.35 37.39 17.57
C THR A 4 -9.72 36.10 17.08
N ILE A 5 -9.89 35.01 17.84
CA ILE A 5 -9.52 33.66 17.41
C ILE A 5 -10.39 33.41 16.19
N SER A 6 -9.84 33.65 15.00
CA SER A 6 -10.47 33.28 13.74
C SER A 6 -10.60 31.76 13.80
N THR A 7 -11.81 31.30 14.10
CA THR A 7 -12.10 29.86 14.14
C THR A 7 -11.97 29.38 12.71
N ALA A 8 -11.05 28.44 12.49
CA ALA A 8 -10.85 27.86 11.17
C ALA A 8 -12.20 27.39 10.60
N PRO A 9 -12.50 27.66 9.32
CA PRO A 9 -13.79 27.34 8.74
C PRO A 9 -14.05 25.83 8.84
N ARG A 10 -15.27 25.49 9.27
CA ARG A 10 -15.70 24.09 9.41
C ARG A 10 -16.07 23.52 8.06
N ALA A 11 -15.69 22.26 7.84
CA ALA A 11 -16.08 21.46 6.69
C ALA A 11 -17.60 21.24 6.65
N GLY A 12 -18.20 21.46 5.48
CA GLY A 12 -19.61 21.23 5.20
C GLY A 12 -19.86 19.90 4.48
N ARG A 13 -21.07 19.75 3.93
CA ARG A 13 -21.51 18.49 3.29
C ARG A 13 -20.63 18.09 2.10
N ARG A 14 -20.13 19.07 1.33
CA ARG A 14 -19.29 18.81 0.15
C ARG A 14 -17.97 18.15 0.53
N GLU A 15 -17.34 18.62 1.60
CA GLU A 15 -16.06 18.11 2.07
C GLU A 15 -16.17 16.67 2.58
N TRP A 16 -17.27 16.33 3.28
CA TRP A 16 -17.53 14.97 3.73
C TRP A 16 -17.83 14.00 2.58
N ILE A 17 -18.55 14.45 1.55
CA ILE A 17 -18.74 13.64 0.33
C ILE A 17 -17.40 13.49 -0.41
N GLY A 18 -16.59 14.55 -0.47
CA GLY A 18 -15.25 14.49 -1.03
C GLY A 18 -14.34 13.51 -0.27
N LEU A 19 -14.42 13.44 1.06
CA LEU A 19 -13.71 12.43 1.86
C LEU A 19 -14.12 11.01 1.46
N ALA A 20 -15.41 10.75 1.28
CA ALA A 20 -15.88 9.44 0.82
C ALA A 20 -15.27 9.09 -0.55
N VAL A 21 -15.14 10.07 -1.45
CA VAL A 21 -14.47 9.89 -2.75
C VAL A 21 -12.97 9.63 -2.59
N LEU A 22 -12.28 10.32 -1.68
CA LEU A 22 -10.85 10.11 -1.40
C LEU A 22 -10.57 8.79 -0.66
N ALA A 23 -11.56 8.22 0.01
CA ALA A 23 -11.44 6.94 0.70
C ALA A 23 -11.47 5.74 -0.27
N LEU A 24 -12.16 5.87 -1.41
CA LEU A 24 -12.30 4.79 -2.39
C LEU A 24 -10.96 4.28 -2.95
N PRO A 25 -10.01 5.13 -3.40
CA PRO A 25 -8.70 4.70 -3.88
C PRO A 25 -7.88 4.00 -2.80
N THR A 26 -7.94 4.52 -1.56
CA THR A 26 -7.19 3.97 -0.43
C THR A 26 -7.66 2.57 -0.08
N LEU A 27 -8.97 2.35 -0.02
CA LEU A 27 -9.57 1.03 0.19
C LEU A 27 -9.15 0.05 -0.90
N LEU A 28 -9.11 0.51 -2.15
CA LEU A 28 -8.80 -0.30 -3.33
C LEU A 28 -7.31 -0.66 -3.42
N ILE A 29 -6.41 0.26 -3.06
CA ILE A 29 -4.97 -0.01 -2.96
C ILE A 29 -4.71 -1.11 -1.93
N ALA A 30 -5.33 -1.01 -0.74
CA ALA A 30 -5.23 -2.01 0.31
C ALA A 30 -5.79 -3.38 -0.13
N LEU A 31 -6.91 -3.37 -0.85
CA LEU A 31 -7.52 -4.56 -1.43
C LEU A 31 -6.61 -5.24 -2.46
N ASN A 32 -6.01 -4.47 -3.39
CA ASN A 32 -5.15 -5.00 -4.45
C ASN A 32 -3.95 -5.78 -3.88
N ASN A 33 -3.36 -5.26 -2.81
CA ASN A 33 -2.24 -5.91 -2.13
C ASN A 33 -2.63 -7.28 -1.53
N SER A 34 -3.86 -7.39 -1.04
CA SER A 34 -4.32 -8.58 -0.32
C SER A 34 -4.83 -9.68 -1.26
N VAL A 35 -5.57 -9.32 -2.31
CA VAL A 35 -6.25 -10.30 -3.20
C VAL A 35 -5.28 -11.16 -4.01
N LEU A 36 -4.12 -10.63 -4.39
CA LEU A 36 -3.19 -11.33 -5.28
C LEU A 36 -2.72 -12.68 -4.72
N HIS A 37 -2.57 -12.79 -3.40
CA HIS A 37 -2.19 -14.02 -2.71
C HIS A 37 -3.20 -15.16 -2.95
N LEU A 38 -4.49 -14.84 -3.08
CA LEU A 38 -5.54 -15.83 -3.40
C LEU A 38 -5.57 -16.20 -4.88
N ALA A 39 -5.23 -15.26 -5.76
CA ALA A 39 -5.17 -15.50 -7.20
C ALA A 39 -3.95 -16.31 -7.62
N LEU A 40 -2.94 -16.43 -6.75
CA LEU A 40 -1.63 -17.01 -7.06
C LEU A 40 -1.68 -18.44 -7.65
N PRO A 41 -2.51 -19.38 -7.13
CA PRO A 41 -2.58 -20.72 -7.70
C PRO A 41 -3.12 -20.72 -9.13
N HIS A 42 -4.19 -19.96 -9.39
CA HIS A 42 -4.80 -19.82 -10.72
C HIS A 42 -3.86 -19.14 -11.71
N LEU A 43 -3.22 -18.05 -11.27
CA LEU A 43 -2.22 -17.32 -12.06
C LEU A 43 -1.03 -18.21 -12.42
N SER A 44 -0.57 -19.03 -11.47
CA SER A 44 0.55 -19.94 -11.69
C SER A 44 0.21 -21.06 -12.67
N ALA A 45 -1.03 -21.55 -12.65
CA ALA A 45 -1.51 -22.55 -13.59
C ALA A 45 -1.58 -22.00 -15.03
N ASP A 46 -2.08 -20.77 -15.19
CA ASP A 46 -2.31 -20.15 -16.48
C ASP A 46 -1.03 -19.57 -17.11
N LEU A 47 -0.24 -18.81 -16.33
CA LEU A 47 0.92 -18.08 -16.84
C LEU A 47 2.24 -18.84 -16.70
N ARG A 48 2.29 -19.88 -15.85
CA ARG A 48 3.49 -20.68 -15.56
C ARG A 48 4.76 -19.84 -15.35
N PRO A 49 4.73 -18.84 -14.44
CA PRO A 49 5.87 -17.97 -14.19
C PRO A 49 7.05 -18.77 -13.61
N SER A 50 8.28 -18.35 -13.93
CA SER A 50 9.44 -18.80 -13.18
C SER A 50 9.38 -18.33 -11.72
N SER A 51 10.11 -18.97 -10.81
CA SER A 51 10.15 -18.53 -9.40
C SER A 51 10.51 -17.06 -9.26
N ALA A 52 11.50 -16.58 -10.02
CA ALA A 52 11.88 -15.17 -10.03
C ALA A 52 10.75 -14.25 -10.51
N GLN A 53 10.03 -14.64 -11.56
CA GLN A 53 8.88 -13.87 -12.05
C GLN A 53 7.75 -13.84 -11.04
N LEU A 54 7.49 -14.94 -10.34
CA LEU A 54 6.46 -15.02 -9.31
C LEU A 54 6.74 -14.03 -8.16
N LEU A 55 7.99 -13.97 -7.69
CA LEU A 55 8.42 -12.98 -6.69
C LEU A 55 8.18 -11.55 -7.20
N TRP A 56 8.63 -11.25 -8.43
CA TRP A 56 8.39 -9.91 -9.02
C TRP A 56 6.91 -9.56 -9.17
N ILE A 57 6.06 -10.51 -9.54
CA ILE A 57 4.60 -10.30 -9.63
C ILE A 57 4.04 -9.89 -8.26
N MET A 58 4.51 -10.52 -7.18
CA MET A 58 4.04 -10.25 -5.82
C MET A 58 4.55 -8.91 -5.29
N ASP A 59 5.79 -8.53 -5.59
CA ASP A 59 6.46 -7.44 -4.88
C ASP A 59 6.53 -6.12 -5.63
N ILE A 60 6.60 -6.15 -6.96
CA ILE A 60 6.92 -4.95 -7.75
C ILE A 60 5.94 -3.80 -7.52
N TYR A 61 4.69 -4.12 -7.21
CA TYR A 61 3.65 -3.15 -6.89
C TYR A 61 3.98 -2.34 -5.63
N GLY A 62 4.25 -3.01 -4.51
CA GLY A 62 4.59 -2.34 -3.25
C GLY A 62 5.91 -1.59 -3.35
N PHE A 63 6.89 -2.16 -4.05
CA PHE A 63 8.17 -1.53 -4.34
C PHE A 63 8.03 -0.21 -5.09
N LEU A 64 7.20 -0.20 -6.14
CA LEU A 64 6.98 0.99 -6.97
C LEU A 64 6.09 2.02 -6.25
N ILE A 65 5.17 1.59 -5.37
CA ILE A 65 4.49 2.51 -4.44
C ILE A 65 5.52 3.19 -3.56
N ALA A 66 6.21 2.41 -2.72
CA ALA A 66 7.11 2.93 -1.69
C ALA A 66 8.17 3.87 -2.29
N GLY A 67 8.79 3.46 -3.41
CA GLY A 67 9.83 4.25 -4.05
C GLY A 67 9.34 5.49 -4.79
N SER A 68 8.06 5.56 -5.17
CA SER A 68 7.51 6.70 -5.91
C SER A 68 6.80 7.74 -5.03
N LEU A 69 6.49 7.42 -3.77
CA LEU A 69 5.78 8.30 -2.83
C LEU A 69 6.38 9.72 -2.75
N ILE A 70 7.66 9.86 -2.41
CA ILE A 70 8.33 11.17 -2.27
C ILE A 70 8.30 11.94 -3.59
N THR A 71 8.63 11.25 -4.69
CA THR A 71 8.69 11.84 -6.03
C THR A 71 7.33 12.36 -6.48
N LEU A 72 6.29 11.54 -6.34
CA LEU A 72 4.94 11.87 -6.79
C LEU A 72 4.26 12.84 -5.83
N GLY A 73 4.52 12.78 -4.52
CA GLY A 73 4.08 13.80 -3.55
C GLY A 73 4.60 15.18 -3.91
N ALA A 74 5.91 15.32 -4.15
CA ALA A 74 6.53 16.57 -4.57
C ALA A 74 6.02 17.03 -5.94
N ARG A 75 5.81 16.11 -6.89
CA ARG A 75 5.24 16.46 -8.19
C ARG A 75 3.79 16.92 -8.08
N GLY A 76 3.02 16.34 -7.15
CA GLY A 76 1.63 16.71 -6.84
C GLY A 76 1.51 18.13 -6.30
N ASP A 77 2.43 18.54 -5.43
CA ASP A 77 2.50 19.92 -4.95
C ASP A 77 2.68 20.91 -6.12
N ARG A 78 3.42 20.54 -7.18
CA ARG A 78 3.69 21.43 -8.33
C ARG A 78 2.59 21.46 -9.38
N ILE A 79 2.14 20.30 -9.85
CA ILE A 79 1.17 20.22 -10.96
C ILE A 79 -0.27 20.44 -10.48
N GLY A 80 -0.49 20.28 -9.16
CA GLY A 80 -1.79 20.27 -8.52
C GLY A 80 -2.15 18.88 -7.99
N ARG A 81 -2.52 18.82 -6.71
CA ARG A 81 -2.77 17.57 -5.99
C ARG A 81 -3.98 16.81 -6.53
N ARG A 82 -5.04 17.55 -6.90
CA ARG A 82 -6.21 16.96 -7.55
C ARG A 82 -5.87 16.48 -8.95
N ARG A 83 -5.14 17.26 -9.74
CA ARG A 83 -4.69 16.82 -11.07
C ARG A 83 -3.87 15.54 -11.01
N LEU A 84 -2.92 15.46 -10.08
CA LEU A 84 -2.14 14.24 -9.89
C LEU A 84 -3.02 13.05 -9.48
N LEU A 85 -3.97 13.25 -8.57
CA LEU A 85 -4.93 12.21 -8.17
C LEU A 85 -5.72 11.68 -9.38
N ILE A 86 -6.23 12.56 -10.25
CA ILE A 86 -7.01 12.18 -11.44
C ILE A 86 -6.13 11.47 -12.47
N ILE A 87 -4.90 11.94 -12.71
CA ILE A 87 -3.94 11.27 -13.60
C ILE A 87 -3.59 9.88 -13.04
N GLY A 88 -3.33 9.80 -11.74
CA GLY A 88 -3.06 8.55 -11.03
C GLY A 88 -4.23 7.58 -11.13
N ALA A 89 -5.47 8.05 -10.96
CA ALA A 89 -6.67 7.23 -11.08
C ALA A 89 -6.88 6.67 -12.49
N ALA A 90 -6.66 7.51 -13.52
CA ALA A 90 -6.72 7.07 -14.91
C ALA A 90 -5.65 6.02 -15.22
N ALA A 91 -4.40 6.27 -14.79
CA ALA A 91 -3.30 5.33 -14.96
C ALA A 91 -3.56 4.02 -14.21
N PHE A 92 -4.10 4.08 -12.99
CA PHE A 92 -4.46 2.91 -12.19
C PHE A 92 -5.54 2.08 -12.86
N GLY A 93 -6.61 2.71 -13.35
CA GLY A 93 -7.69 2.04 -14.07
C GLY A 93 -7.19 1.37 -15.35
N ALA A 94 -6.41 2.07 -16.16
CA ALA A 94 -5.81 1.50 -17.37
C ALA A 94 -4.85 0.34 -17.07
N ALA A 95 -3.96 0.50 -16.10
CA ALA A 95 -3.04 -0.56 -15.68
C ALA A 95 -3.78 -1.78 -15.09
N SER A 96 -4.93 -1.56 -14.44
CA SER A 96 -5.79 -2.63 -13.93
C SER A 96 -6.39 -3.47 -15.06
N VAL A 97 -6.83 -2.82 -16.15
CA VAL A 97 -7.30 -3.51 -17.36
C VAL A 97 -6.15 -4.30 -17.99
N LEU A 98 -4.96 -3.71 -18.13
CA LEU A 98 -3.78 -4.39 -18.67
C LEU A 98 -3.38 -5.61 -17.81
N ALA A 99 -3.45 -5.50 -16.49
CA ALA A 99 -3.18 -6.60 -15.57
C ALA A 99 -4.21 -7.73 -15.73
N SER A 100 -5.49 -7.39 -15.87
CA SER A 100 -6.59 -8.36 -16.03
C SER A 100 -6.46 -9.22 -17.28
N PHE A 101 -5.97 -8.63 -18.38
CA PHE A 101 -5.82 -9.29 -19.68
C PHE A 101 -4.36 -9.70 -19.97
N SER A 102 -3.52 -9.79 -18.94
CA SER A 102 -2.12 -10.20 -19.13
C SER A 102 -2.02 -11.68 -19.54
N THR A 103 -1.38 -11.92 -20.68
CA THR A 103 -1.19 -13.28 -21.26
C THR A 103 0.18 -13.87 -20.97
N SER A 104 1.09 -13.10 -20.36
CA SER A 104 2.42 -13.56 -19.97
C SER A 104 2.81 -13.05 -18.57
N PRO A 105 3.68 -13.76 -17.84
CA PRO A 105 4.24 -13.29 -16.56
C PRO A 105 4.86 -11.90 -16.67
N THR A 106 5.63 -11.65 -17.73
CA THR A 106 6.31 -10.36 -17.95
C THR A 106 5.31 -9.22 -18.16
N SER A 107 4.25 -9.45 -18.96
CA SER A 107 3.19 -8.43 -19.12
C SER A 107 2.50 -8.10 -17.80
N LEU A 108 2.30 -9.10 -16.94
CA LEU A 108 1.69 -8.90 -15.63
C LEU A 108 2.62 -8.12 -14.68
N ILE A 109 3.92 -8.43 -14.69
CA ILE A 109 4.93 -7.67 -13.92
C ILE A 109 4.92 -6.20 -14.34
N LEU A 110 4.90 -5.91 -15.64
CA LEU A 110 4.87 -4.54 -16.14
C LEU A 110 3.56 -3.82 -15.76
N ALA A 111 2.42 -4.49 -15.86
CA ALA A 111 1.13 -3.94 -15.43
C ALA A 111 1.11 -3.65 -13.92
N ARG A 112 1.69 -4.55 -13.11
CA ARG A 112 1.84 -4.38 -11.66
C ARG A 112 2.79 -3.23 -11.30
N ALA A 113 3.87 -3.05 -12.06
CA ALA A 113 4.75 -1.90 -11.91
C ALA A 113 4.01 -0.58 -12.19
N ALA A 114 3.21 -0.55 -13.25
CA ALA A 114 2.37 0.61 -13.59
C ALA A 114 1.32 0.89 -12.52
N LEU A 115 0.67 -0.16 -11.96
CA LEU A 115 -0.24 -0.04 -10.82
C LEU A 115 0.47 0.55 -9.59
N GLY A 116 1.71 0.14 -9.33
CA GLY A 116 2.48 0.63 -8.19
C GLY A 116 2.80 2.12 -8.31
N LEU A 117 3.26 2.56 -9.50
CA LEU A 117 3.49 3.98 -9.78
C LEU A 117 2.21 4.81 -9.68
N ALA A 118 1.10 4.29 -10.19
CA ALA A 118 -0.20 4.95 -10.07
C ALA A 118 -0.65 5.04 -8.61
N GLY A 119 -0.48 3.97 -7.82
CA GLY A 119 -0.76 3.93 -6.38
C GLY A 119 0.04 4.96 -5.59
N GLY A 120 1.33 5.12 -5.91
CA GLY A 120 2.19 6.13 -5.30
C GLY A 120 1.79 7.57 -5.61
N ALA A 121 1.01 7.82 -6.68
CA ALA A 121 0.40 9.13 -6.93
C ALA A 121 -0.86 9.36 -6.09
N LEU A 122 -1.62 8.30 -5.81
CA LEU A 122 -2.91 8.38 -5.14
C LEU A 122 -2.75 8.68 -3.64
N MET A 123 -1.92 7.91 -2.91
CA MET A 123 -1.78 8.01 -1.45
C MET A 123 -1.38 9.41 -0.92
N PRO A 124 -0.28 10.03 -1.39
CA PRO A 124 0.10 11.35 -0.90
C PRO A 124 -0.91 12.43 -1.33
N SER A 125 -1.55 12.25 -2.50
CA SER A 125 -2.57 13.19 -2.99
C SER A 125 -3.84 13.13 -2.15
N THR A 126 -4.30 11.95 -1.74
CA THR A 126 -5.50 11.80 -0.90
C THR A 126 -5.32 12.47 0.45
N LEU A 127 -4.21 12.19 1.13
CA LEU A 127 -3.96 12.72 2.47
C LEU A 127 -3.75 14.25 2.45
N SER A 128 -3.10 14.74 1.40
CA SER A 128 -2.86 16.16 1.20
C SER A 128 -4.11 16.94 0.78
N LEU A 129 -5.05 16.32 0.06
CA LEU A 129 -6.36 16.93 -0.22
C LEU A 129 -7.24 16.94 1.04
N ILE A 130 -7.18 15.90 1.88
CA ILE A 130 -7.86 15.90 3.19
C ILE A 130 -7.40 17.09 4.04
N SER A 131 -6.09 17.33 4.15
CA SER A 131 -5.59 18.46 4.95
C SER A 131 -5.99 19.84 4.38
N THR A 132 -6.25 19.92 3.08
CA THR A 132 -6.73 21.15 2.43
C THR A 132 -8.23 21.37 2.64
N MET A 133 -9.03 20.30 2.57
CA MET A 133 -10.49 20.34 2.71
C MET A 133 -10.93 20.55 4.16
N PHE A 134 -10.19 20.01 5.12
CA PHE A 134 -10.52 20.05 6.54
C PHE A 134 -9.57 20.99 7.29
N GLN A 135 -9.95 22.28 7.38
CA GLN A 135 -9.15 23.29 8.08
C GLN A 135 -9.31 23.25 9.60
N ASP A 136 -10.47 22.81 10.10
CA ASP A 136 -10.67 22.54 11.52
C ASP A 136 -9.86 21.28 11.94
N PRO A 137 -8.87 21.40 12.86
CA PRO A 137 -8.06 20.27 13.30
C PRO A 137 -8.86 19.08 13.85
N ARG A 138 -10.03 19.34 14.45
CA ARG A 138 -10.90 18.29 15.01
C ARG A 138 -11.59 17.50 13.90
N GLN A 139 -12.04 18.18 12.84
CA GLN A 139 -12.67 17.48 11.71
C GLN A 139 -11.62 16.76 10.85
N ARG A 140 -10.43 17.34 10.73
CA ARG A 140 -9.32 16.74 9.97
C ARG A 140 -8.81 15.44 10.59
N THR A 141 -8.59 15.41 11.91
CA THR A 141 -8.19 14.17 12.60
C THR A 141 -9.25 13.07 12.47
N VAL A 142 -10.54 13.41 12.49
CA VAL A 142 -11.64 12.46 12.19
C VAL A 142 -11.59 11.99 10.73
N ALA A 143 -11.33 12.88 9.78
CA ALA A 143 -11.21 12.54 8.36
C ALA A 143 -10.02 11.60 8.10
N ILE A 144 -8.86 11.84 8.73
CA ILE A 144 -7.70 10.95 8.65
C ILE A 144 -8.00 9.60 9.31
N GLY A 145 -8.70 9.59 10.45
CA GLY A 145 -9.12 8.33 11.10
C GLY A 145 -10.06 7.50 10.21
N ALA A 146 -11.02 8.15 9.55
CA ALA A 146 -11.89 7.50 8.57
C ALA A 146 -11.10 6.97 7.35
N TRP A 147 -10.15 7.76 6.85
CA TRP A 147 -9.25 7.36 5.77
C TRP A 147 -8.42 6.11 6.14
N MET A 148 -7.84 6.07 7.34
CA MET A 148 -7.12 4.90 7.87
C MET A 148 -8.03 3.69 8.07
N THR A 149 -9.26 3.92 8.52
CA THR A 149 -10.28 2.87 8.65
C THR A 149 -10.55 2.23 7.30
N CYS A 150 -10.68 3.02 6.24
CA CYS A 150 -10.88 2.51 4.88
C CYS A 150 -9.69 1.67 4.38
N PHE A 151 -8.45 2.03 4.76
CA PHE A 151 -7.27 1.21 4.49
C PHE A 151 -7.36 -0.15 5.19
N SER A 152 -7.64 -0.19 6.50
CA SER A 152 -7.78 -1.44 7.26
C SER A 152 -8.94 -2.32 6.76
N VAL A 153 -10.07 -1.69 6.46
CA VAL A 153 -11.25 -2.37 5.89
C VAL A 153 -10.92 -2.93 4.51
N GLY A 154 -10.22 -2.19 3.65
CA GLY A 154 -9.78 -2.66 2.34
C GLY A 154 -8.89 -3.91 2.42
N SER A 155 -7.93 -3.93 3.34
CA SER A 155 -7.07 -5.11 3.57
C SER A 155 -7.87 -6.34 4.04
N THR A 156 -8.87 -6.13 4.91
CA THR A 156 -9.72 -7.22 5.44
C THR A 156 -10.72 -7.73 4.40
N LEU A 157 -11.31 -6.82 3.62
CA LEU A 157 -12.26 -7.14 2.56
C LEU A 157 -11.58 -7.76 1.33
N GLY A 158 -10.26 -7.60 1.18
CA GLY A 158 -9.50 -8.18 0.08
C GLY A 158 -9.75 -9.67 -0.09
N PRO A 159 -9.44 -10.52 0.90
CA PRO A 159 -9.69 -11.95 0.79
C PRO A 159 -11.15 -12.33 0.50
N LEU A 160 -12.11 -11.57 1.06
CA LEU A 160 -13.54 -11.82 0.88
C LEU A 160 -14.00 -11.57 -0.55
N PHE A 161 -13.73 -10.39 -1.12
CA PHE A 161 -14.09 -10.10 -2.50
C PHE A 161 -13.23 -10.89 -3.48
N GLY A 162 -11.94 -11.06 -3.19
CA GLY A 162 -11.02 -11.86 -3.99
C GLY A 162 -11.51 -13.31 -4.14
N GLY A 163 -11.87 -13.96 -3.04
CA GLY A 163 -12.42 -15.32 -3.06
C GLY A 163 -13.72 -15.42 -3.86
N LEU A 164 -14.68 -14.52 -3.61
CA LEU A 164 -15.97 -14.51 -4.31
C LEU A 164 -15.79 -14.33 -5.83
N LEU A 165 -14.90 -13.43 -6.24
CA LEU A 165 -14.61 -13.20 -7.65
C LEU A 165 -13.92 -14.42 -8.27
N LEU A 166 -12.96 -15.04 -7.59
CA LEU A 166 -12.23 -16.20 -8.10
C LEU A 166 -13.10 -17.47 -8.17
N GLU A 167 -14.16 -17.55 -7.40
CA GLU A 167 -15.13 -18.66 -7.44
C GLU A 167 -16.02 -18.59 -8.70
N HIS A 168 -16.39 -17.39 -9.14
CA HIS A 168 -17.35 -17.19 -10.24
C HIS A 168 -16.71 -16.71 -11.55
N PHE A 169 -15.52 -16.12 -11.47
CA PHE A 169 -14.81 -15.48 -12.58
C PHE A 169 -13.33 -15.90 -12.62
N TRP A 170 -12.67 -15.66 -13.75
CA TRP A 170 -11.24 -15.94 -13.91
C TRP A 170 -10.37 -14.99 -13.06
N TRP A 171 -9.10 -15.33 -12.87
CA TRP A 171 -8.20 -14.58 -11.97
C TRP A 171 -8.01 -13.11 -12.33
N GLY A 172 -8.13 -12.74 -13.60
CA GLY A 172 -7.99 -11.35 -14.04
C GLY A 172 -9.11 -10.44 -13.55
N SER A 173 -10.25 -10.99 -13.12
CA SER A 173 -11.40 -10.23 -12.60
C SER A 173 -11.06 -9.40 -11.37
N VAL A 174 -10.11 -9.86 -10.54
CA VAL A 174 -9.69 -9.16 -9.31
C VAL A 174 -9.07 -7.80 -9.60
N PHE A 175 -8.38 -7.65 -10.73
CA PHE A 175 -7.84 -6.37 -11.17
C PHE A 175 -8.95 -5.45 -11.67
N LEU A 176 -9.97 -5.99 -12.35
CA LEU A 176 -11.10 -5.21 -12.88
C LEU A 176 -11.94 -4.57 -11.80
N LEU A 177 -11.94 -5.08 -10.56
CA LEU A 177 -12.59 -4.44 -9.41
C LEU A 177 -12.14 -2.97 -9.24
N SER A 178 -10.90 -2.68 -9.65
CA SER A 178 -10.33 -1.35 -9.52
C SER A 178 -10.93 -0.33 -10.51
N VAL A 179 -11.36 -0.81 -11.67
CA VAL A 179 -11.83 0.03 -12.79
C VAL A 179 -13.09 0.83 -12.45
N PRO A 180 -14.21 0.24 -11.96
CA PRO A 180 -15.42 1.00 -11.66
C PRO A 180 -15.19 2.06 -10.58
N VAL A 181 -14.34 1.74 -9.60
CA VAL A 181 -13.99 2.67 -8.51
C VAL A 181 -13.15 3.83 -9.04
N MET A 182 -12.16 3.57 -9.90
CA MET A 182 -11.35 4.62 -10.52
C MET A 182 -12.18 5.48 -11.46
N LEU A 183 -13.12 4.90 -12.22
CA LEU A 183 -14.08 5.65 -13.04
C LEU A 183 -14.93 6.59 -12.18
N LEU A 184 -15.44 6.10 -11.04
CA LEU A 184 -16.20 6.93 -10.11
C LEU A 184 -15.36 8.10 -9.59
N LEU A 185 -14.10 7.86 -9.23
CA LEU A 185 -13.17 8.94 -8.83
C LEU A 185 -12.91 9.92 -9.98
N LEU A 186 -12.71 9.45 -11.21
CA LEU A 186 -12.48 10.31 -12.37
C LEU A 186 -13.66 11.25 -12.66
N ILE A 187 -14.89 10.77 -12.44
CA ILE A 187 -16.11 11.55 -12.63
C ILE A 187 -16.32 12.53 -11.46
N THR A 188 -16.22 12.04 -10.22
CA THR A 188 -16.61 12.79 -9.02
C THR A 188 -15.49 13.69 -8.49
N GLY A 189 -14.23 13.32 -8.70
CA GLY A 189 -13.05 14.03 -8.20
C GLY A 189 -12.94 15.47 -8.70
N PRO A 190 -13.07 15.77 -10.01
CA PRO A 190 -13.03 17.14 -10.51
C PRO A 190 -14.16 18.04 -9.98
N ILE A 191 -15.31 17.44 -9.66
CA ILE A 191 -16.52 18.14 -9.19
C ILE A 191 -16.40 18.46 -7.70
N LEU A 192 -15.99 17.48 -6.89
CA LEU A 192 -16.04 17.58 -5.44
C LEU A 192 -14.75 18.10 -4.81
N LEU A 193 -13.59 17.82 -5.43
CA LEU A 193 -12.29 18.11 -4.83
C LEU A 193 -11.76 19.49 -5.25
N PRO A 194 -11.17 20.25 -4.32
CA PRO A 194 -10.52 21.50 -4.64
C PRO A 194 -9.19 21.26 -5.38
N GLU A 195 -8.77 22.23 -6.19
CA GLU A 195 -7.40 22.25 -6.71
C GLU A 195 -6.49 22.96 -5.71
N ALA A 196 -5.37 22.33 -5.37
CA ALA A 196 -4.39 22.94 -4.49
C ALA A 196 -2.98 22.60 -4.99
N ARG A 197 -2.20 23.65 -5.21
CA ARG A 197 -0.85 23.61 -5.78
C ARG A 197 0.04 24.67 -5.12
N ASP A 198 1.33 24.41 -5.10
CA ASP A 198 2.36 25.39 -4.75
C ASP A 198 2.41 26.50 -5.82
N PRO A 199 2.23 27.79 -5.45
CA PRO A 199 2.32 28.90 -6.38
C PRO A 199 3.76 29.19 -6.86
N ASP A 200 4.79 28.76 -6.13
CA ASP A 200 6.21 28.95 -6.51
C ASP A 200 6.98 27.62 -6.52
N PRO A 201 6.63 26.70 -7.44
CA PRO A 201 7.29 25.41 -7.53
C PRO A 201 8.69 25.61 -8.13
N GLY A 202 9.74 25.59 -7.29
CA GLY A 202 11.13 25.65 -7.75
C GLY A 202 11.52 24.54 -8.77
N PRO A 203 12.77 24.47 -9.26
CA PRO A 203 13.15 23.59 -10.37
C PRO A 203 12.98 22.09 -10.08
N LEU A 204 12.65 21.28 -11.10
CA LEU A 204 12.45 19.82 -10.97
C LEU A 204 13.81 19.11 -10.84
N ASP A 205 14.06 18.49 -9.70
CA ASP A 205 15.27 17.66 -9.50
C ASP A 205 14.97 16.18 -9.79
N LEU A 206 14.98 15.82 -11.08
CA LEU A 206 14.78 14.45 -11.55
C LEU A 206 15.86 13.48 -11.03
N ILE A 207 17.07 13.99 -10.78
CA ILE A 207 18.16 13.18 -10.22
C ILE A 207 17.80 12.77 -8.80
N SER A 208 17.37 13.72 -7.98
CA SER A 208 16.94 13.41 -6.60
C SER A 208 15.76 12.46 -6.56
N ALA A 209 14.79 12.61 -7.47
CA ALA A 209 13.67 11.68 -7.61
C ALA A 209 14.14 10.25 -7.95
N ALA A 210 15.04 10.10 -8.92
CA ALA A 210 15.61 8.80 -9.27
C ALA A 210 16.43 8.19 -8.12
N MET A 211 17.21 9.01 -7.41
CA MET A 211 17.98 8.57 -6.23
C MET A 211 17.07 8.10 -5.10
N THR A 212 15.94 8.79 -4.82
CA THR A 212 15.01 8.36 -3.76
C THR A 212 14.33 7.05 -4.12
N LEU A 213 13.84 6.93 -5.36
CA LEU A 213 13.26 5.70 -5.89
C LEU A 213 14.23 4.52 -5.78
N ALA A 214 15.46 4.69 -6.28
CA ALA A 214 16.48 3.65 -6.21
C ALA A 214 16.90 3.32 -4.78
N THR A 215 16.98 4.30 -3.88
CA THR A 215 17.31 4.09 -2.46
C THR A 215 16.28 3.19 -1.80
N ILE A 216 14.99 3.53 -1.92
CA ILE A 216 13.91 2.77 -1.28
C ILE A 216 13.83 1.38 -1.89
N LEU A 217 13.94 1.24 -3.21
CA LEU A 217 13.95 -0.05 -3.89
C LEU A 217 15.10 -0.95 -3.42
N LEU A 218 16.33 -0.45 -3.38
CA LEU A 218 17.50 -1.22 -2.95
C LEU A 218 17.39 -1.64 -1.49
N ILE A 219 16.98 -0.73 -0.61
CA ILE A 219 16.81 -1.03 0.82
C ILE A 219 15.73 -2.10 1.00
N VAL A 220 14.51 -1.87 0.49
CA VAL A 220 13.39 -2.81 0.68
C VAL A 220 13.70 -4.17 0.04
N TYR A 221 14.28 -4.20 -1.17
CA TYR A 221 14.65 -5.44 -1.85
C TYR A 221 15.74 -6.20 -1.10
N GLY A 222 16.80 -5.51 -0.65
CA GLY A 222 17.87 -6.11 0.14
C GLY A 222 17.36 -6.70 1.45
N LEU A 223 16.51 -5.95 2.17
CA LEU A 223 15.88 -6.39 3.41
C LEU A 223 14.96 -7.60 3.22
N LYS A 224 14.19 -7.62 2.13
CA LYS A 224 13.33 -8.75 1.79
C LYS A 224 14.15 -10.01 1.54
N ARG A 225 15.23 -9.88 0.78
CA ARG A 225 16.13 -11.01 0.49
C ARG A 225 16.80 -11.56 1.75
N LEU A 226 17.19 -10.67 2.67
CA LEU A 226 17.68 -11.03 4.01
C LEU A 226 16.65 -11.87 4.79
N ALA A 227 15.37 -11.53 4.70
CA ALA A 227 14.30 -12.27 5.36
C ALA A 227 14.01 -13.64 4.72
N GLU A 228 14.07 -13.73 3.39
CA GLU A 228 13.74 -14.96 2.64
C GLU A 228 14.89 -15.98 2.64
N ASN A 229 16.10 -15.52 2.32
CA ASN A 229 17.27 -16.38 2.09
C ASN A 229 18.24 -16.39 3.29
N GLY A 230 17.98 -15.57 4.31
CA GLY A 230 18.92 -15.30 5.38
C GLY A 230 20.03 -14.34 4.95
N VAL A 231 21.07 -14.25 5.77
CA VAL A 231 22.21 -13.36 5.53
C VAL A 231 23.09 -13.93 4.41
N ASP A 232 22.91 -13.45 3.17
CA ASP A 232 23.80 -13.72 2.04
C ASP A 232 24.60 -12.45 1.64
N GLY A 233 25.75 -12.65 0.98
CA GLY A 233 26.61 -11.54 0.58
C GLY A 233 25.94 -10.56 -0.38
N GLU A 234 25.01 -11.05 -1.20
CA GLU A 234 24.28 -10.23 -2.18
C GLU A 234 23.24 -9.33 -1.51
N ALA A 235 22.47 -9.82 -0.53
CA ALA A 235 21.54 -8.98 0.23
C ALA A 235 22.26 -7.91 1.05
N ILE A 236 23.42 -8.23 1.63
CA ILE A 236 24.28 -7.24 2.30
C ILE A 236 24.72 -6.17 1.29
N LEU A 237 25.22 -6.57 0.13
CA LEU A 237 25.70 -5.64 -0.89
C LEU A 237 24.59 -4.72 -1.41
N ILE A 238 23.42 -5.28 -1.73
CA ILE A 238 22.24 -4.52 -2.19
C ILE A 238 21.78 -3.51 -1.12
N THR A 239 21.69 -3.96 0.14
CA THR A 239 21.27 -3.11 1.25
C THR A 239 22.29 -2.01 1.51
N ALA A 240 23.59 -2.32 1.47
CA ALA A 240 24.67 -1.36 1.63
C ALA A 240 24.69 -0.33 0.48
N ALA A 241 24.45 -0.76 -0.76
CA ALA A 241 24.31 0.14 -1.90
C ALA A 241 23.12 1.09 -1.74
N GLY A 242 21.98 0.59 -1.27
CA GLY A 242 20.81 1.41 -0.94
C GLY A 242 21.12 2.43 0.14
N LEU A 243 21.82 2.04 1.21
CA LEU A 243 22.21 2.93 2.30
C LEU A 243 23.22 3.99 1.84
N ALA A 244 24.21 3.61 1.02
CA ALA A 244 25.15 4.54 0.43
C ALA A 244 24.44 5.57 -0.47
N LEU A 245 23.44 5.13 -1.25
CA LEU A 245 22.62 6.02 -2.07
C LEU A 245 21.74 6.94 -1.23
N ALA A 246 21.21 6.46 -0.10
CA ALA A 246 20.48 7.28 0.86
C ALA A 246 21.35 8.40 1.43
N VAL A 247 22.61 8.09 1.81
CA VAL A 247 23.58 9.07 2.29
C VAL A 247 23.92 10.07 1.20
N ALA A 248 24.17 9.60 -0.02
CA ALA A 248 24.45 10.46 -1.17
C ALA A 248 23.27 11.41 -1.48
N PHE A 249 22.04 10.90 -1.41
CA PHE A 249 20.81 11.68 -1.56
C PHE A 249 20.71 12.74 -0.45
N ALA A 250 20.92 12.37 0.82
CA ALA A 250 20.86 13.31 1.94
C ALA A 250 21.91 14.43 1.82
N VAL A 251 23.14 14.10 1.43
CA VAL A 251 24.22 15.08 1.20
C VAL A 251 23.86 16.02 0.04
N ARG A 252 23.31 15.48 -1.06
CA ARG A 252 22.84 16.28 -2.20
C ARG A 252 21.71 17.23 -1.78
N GLN A 253 20.71 16.75 -1.05
CA GLN A 253 19.58 17.55 -0.58
C GLN A 253 20.03 18.73 0.29
N ARG A 254 21.03 18.54 1.14
CA ARG A 254 21.61 19.63 1.96
C ARG A 254 22.32 20.71 1.15
N ARG A 255 22.75 20.41 -0.09
CA ARG A 255 23.47 21.35 -0.96
C ARG A 255 22.58 22.08 -1.97
N LEU A 256 21.34 21.63 -2.17
CA LEU A 256 20.42 22.24 -3.13
C LEU A 256 19.81 23.52 -2.56
N ALA A 257 19.74 24.56 -3.39
CA ALA A 257 19.10 25.83 -3.02
C ALA A 257 17.58 25.68 -2.80
N VAL A 258 16.94 24.79 -3.56
CA VAL A 258 15.53 24.41 -3.38
C VAL A 258 15.48 22.89 -3.17
N PRO A 259 15.57 22.42 -1.91
CA PRO A 259 15.59 21.00 -1.63
C PRO A 259 14.22 20.36 -1.92
N PHE A 260 14.28 19.10 -2.36
CA PHE A 260 13.13 18.25 -2.66
C PHE A 260 12.38 17.82 -1.39
N LEU A 261 13.13 17.63 -0.30
CA LEU A 261 12.61 17.49 1.07
C LEU A 261 13.11 18.66 1.91
N ASP A 262 12.17 19.41 2.47
CA ASP A 262 12.50 20.55 3.31
C ASP A 262 13.10 20.06 4.65
N HIS A 263 14.42 20.10 4.75
CA HIS A 263 15.15 19.69 5.95
C HIS A 263 14.73 20.51 7.19
N GLY A 264 14.18 21.71 7.00
CA GLY A 264 13.60 22.52 8.07
C GLY A 264 12.36 21.91 8.71
N LEU A 265 11.72 20.90 8.09
CA LEU A 265 10.68 20.11 8.75
C LEU A 265 11.28 19.17 9.80
N PHE A 266 12.44 18.56 9.50
CA PHE A 266 13.11 17.63 10.41
C PHE A 266 13.76 18.32 11.62
N THR A 267 13.97 19.64 11.57
CA THR A 267 14.41 20.40 12.74
C THR A 267 13.26 20.69 13.71
N LYS A 268 11.98 20.55 13.28
CA LYS A 268 10.82 20.68 14.17
C LYS A 268 10.66 19.42 15.03
N PRO A 269 10.78 19.51 16.36
CA PRO A 269 10.71 18.33 17.23
C PRO A 269 9.41 17.55 17.07
N ALA A 270 8.27 18.24 16.87
CA ALA A 270 6.97 17.60 16.68
C ALA A 270 6.91 16.73 15.41
N PHE A 271 7.52 17.18 14.31
CA PHE A 271 7.57 16.43 13.06
C PHE A 271 8.46 15.20 13.20
N SER A 272 9.70 15.38 13.67
CA SER A 272 10.67 14.31 13.81
C SER A 272 10.27 13.27 14.85
N ALA A 273 9.72 13.68 15.98
CA ALA A 273 9.18 12.76 16.98
C ALA A 273 7.99 11.96 16.41
N SER A 274 7.04 12.63 15.74
CA SER A 274 5.89 11.94 15.15
C SER A 274 6.30 10.94 14.07
N LEU A 275 7.21 11.32 13.17
CA LEU A 275 7.71 10.45 12.11
C LEU A 275 8.50 9.27 12.67
N GLY A 276 9.37 9.51 13.67
CA GLY A 276 10.15 8.46 14.34
C GLY A 276 9.25 7.47 15.08
N THR A 277 8.30 7.97 15.89
CA THR A 277 7.33 7.13 16.61
C THR A 277 6.48 6.31 15.65
N MET A 278 6.00 6.90 14.55
CA MET A 278 5.21 6.20 13.55
C MET A 278 6.03 5.08 12.88
N THR A 279 7.26 5.39 12.46
CA THR A 279 8.17 4.41 11.84
C THR A 279 8.47 3.24 12.77
N LEU A 280 8.81 3.51 14.03
CA LEU A 280 9.12 2.47 15.04
C LEU A 280 7.89 1.62 15.38
N SER A 281 6.71 2.23 15.45
CA SER A 281 5.47 1.52 15.75
C SER A 281 5.08 0.57 14.61
N ILE A 282 5.22 1.03 13.37
CA ILE A 282 4.96 0.21 12.17
C ILE A 282 6.02 -0.89 12.04
N LEU A 283 7.28 -0.61 12.39
CA LEU A 283 8.34 -1.61 12.47
C LEU A 283 7.99 -2.74 13.43
N ALA A 284 7.60 -2.41 14.67
CA ALA A 284 7.17 -3.40 15.64
C ALA A 284 5.97 -4.20 15.14
N MET A 285 4.95 -3.50 14.60
CA MET A 285 3.73 -4.13 14.11
C MET A 285 4.01 -5.10 12.96
N ALA A 286 4.75 -4.68 11.94
CA ALA A 286 5.03 -5.49 10.76
C ALA A 286 5.86 -6.74 11.08
N GLY A 287 6.91 -6.59 11.91
CA GLY A 287 7.72 -7.73 12.31
C GLY A 287 6.96 -8.73 13.18
N THR A 288 6.15 -8.26 14.13
CA THR A 288 5.30 -9.15 14.94
C THR A 288 4.21 -9.83 14.11
N GLN A 289 3.63 -9.13 13.13
CA GLN A 289 2.59 -9.69 12.26
C GLN A 289 3.09 -10.91 11.47
N LEU A 290 4.37 -10.92 11.08
CA LEU A 290 5.02 -12.06 10.45
C LEU A 290 4.96 -13.30 11.36
N PHE A 291 5.31 -13.16 12.64
CA PHE A 291 5.28 -14.28 13.61
C PHE A 291 3.85 -14.70 13.97
N ILE A 292 2.91 -13.77 14.09
CA ILE A 292 1.50 -14.09 14.34
C ILE A 292 0.95 -14.98 13.23
N THR A 293 1.26 -14.63 11.97
CA THR A 293 0.81 -15.40 10.80
C THR A 293 1.45 -16.80 10.78
N GLN A 294 2.73 -16.90 11.12
CA GLN A 294 3.43 -18.18 11.23
C GLN A 294 2.88 -19.04 12.38
N TYR A 295 2.59 -18.47 13.55
CA TYR A 295 2.01 -19.18 14.68
C TYR A 295 0.65 -19.80 14.32
N LEU A 296 -0.25 -19.02 13.73
CA LEU A 296 -1.58 -19.49 13.35
C LEU A 296 -1.53 -20.64 12.32
N GLN A 297 -0.60 -20.59 11.37
CA GLN A 297 -0.54 -21.58 10.30
C GLN A 297 0.34 -22.80 10.62
N LEU A 298 1.50 -22.58 11.25
CA LEU A 298 2.49 -23.64 11.51
C LEU A 298 2.33 -24.31 12.86
N VAL A 299 1.89 -23.57 13.89
CA VAL A 299 1.71 -24.10 15.26
C VAL A 299 0.28 -24.57 15.48
N GLU A 300 -0.70 -23.69 15.24
CA GLU A 300 -2.13 -24.02 15.38
C GLU A 300 -2.68 -24.80 14.17
N GLY A 301 -1.93 -24.91 13.08
CA GLY A 301 -2.32 -25.70 11.90
C GLY A 301 -3.52 -25.15 11.13
N LEU A 302 -3.85 -23.86 11.31
CA LEU A 302 -5.01 -23.25 10.69
C LEU A 302 -4.78 -23.00 9.20
N THR A 303 -5.84 -23.12 8.42
CA THR A 303 -5.80 -22.70 7.02
C THR A 303 -5.58 -21.19 6.91
N PRO A 304 -4.98 -20.66 5.83
CA PRO A 304 -4.75 -19.23 5.66
C PRO A 304 -6.00 -18.38 5.81
N PHE A 305 -7.15 -18.88 5.35
CA PHE A 305 -8.44 -18.20 5.48
C PHE A 305 -8.86 -18.08 6.95
N VAL A 306 -8.81 -19.17 7.72
CA VAL A 306 -9.17 -19.16 9.14
C VAL A 306 -8.17 -18.32 9.94
N ALA A 307 -6.87 -18.41 9.65
CA ALA A 307 -5.86 -17.54 10.24
C ALA A 307 -6.19 -16.05 10.01
N GLY A 308 -6.63 -15.69 8.80
CA GLY A 308 -7.11 -14.34 8.49
C GLY A 308 -8.31 -13.89 9.34
N LEU A 309 -9.27 -14.79 9.63
CA LEU A 309 -10.38 -14.49 10.53
C LEU A 309 -9.90 -14.19 11.96
N TRP A 310 -8.89 -14.90 12.44
CA TRP A 310 -8.28 -14.66 13.76
C TRP A 310 -7.48 -13.36 13.84
N MET A 311 -7.19 -12.70 12.71
CA MET A 311 -6.55 -11.39 12.65
C MET A 311 -7.57 -10.23 12.73
N ILE A 312 -8.87 -10.51 12.58
CA ILE A 312 -9.95 -9.51 12.67
C ILE A 312 -9.93 -8.75 13.99
N PRO A 313 -9.74 -9.37 15.18
CA PRO A 313 -9.67 -8.63 16.44
C PRO A 313 -8.57 -7.57 16.44
N GLY A 314 -7.38 -7.87 15.93
CA GLY A 314 -6.30 -6.88 15.80
C GLY A 314 -6.71 -5.71 14.89
N ALA A 315 -7.33 -6.00 13.74
CA ALA A 315 -7.85 -4.97 12.84
C ALA A 315 -8.97 -4.14 13.49
N ALA A 316 -9.89 -4.78 14.23
CA ALA A 316 -10.96 -4.12 14.96
C ALA A 316 -10.41 -3.21 16.07
N GLY A 317 -9.37 -3.66 16.78
CA GLY A 317 -8.65 -2.84 17.75
C GLY A 317 -8.02 -1.61 17.10
N LEU A 318 -7.39 -1.78 15.93
CA LEU A 318 -6.79 -0.69 15.18
C LEU A 318 -7.83 0.33 14.70
N ILE A 319 -8.95 -0.13 14.16
CA ILE A 319 -10.09 0.72 13.76
C ILE A 319 -10.64 1.46 14.98
N LEU A 320 -10.82 0.76 16.10
CA LEU A 320 -11.29 1.37 17.34
C LEU A 320 -10.32 2.46 17.81
N GLY A 321 -9.02 2.17 17.83
CA GLY A 321 -7.98 3.11 18.25
C GLY A 321 -7.89 4.36 17.35
N THR A 322 -7.88 4.18 16.03
CA THR A 322 -7.81 5.27 15.03
C THR A 322 -9.00 6.23 15.12
N ASN A 323 -10.17 5.74 15.54
CA ASN A 323 -11.38 6.56 15.70
C ASN A 323 -11.52 7.14 17.12
N LEU A 324 -11.11 6.41 18.16
CA LEU A 324 -11.12 6.91 19.55
C LEU A 324 -10.09 8.02 19.77
N GLY A 325 -8.92 7.93 19.14
CA GLY A 325 -7.84 8.92 19.26
C GLY A 325 -8.32 10.37 19.01
N PRO A 326 -8.90 10.67 17.83
CA PRO A 326 -9.48 11.98 17.53
C PRO A 326 -10.59 12.39 18.51
N ALA A 327 -11.44 11.45 18.93
CA ALA A 327 -12.53 11.73 19.86
C ALA A 327 -12.00 12.15 21.25
N LEU A 328 -10.96 11.48 21.74
CA LEU A 328 -10.26 11.77 23.01
C LEU A 328 -9.41 13.04 22.92
N ALA A 329 -8.83 13.34 21.75
CA ALA A 329 -8.03 14.53 21.49
C ALA A 329 -8.83 15.84 21.65
N ARG A 330 -10.17 15.75 21.70
CA ARG A 330 -11.04 16.88 22.04
C ARG A 330 -10.93 17.32 23.50
N ARG A 331 -10.49 16.44 24.40
CA ARG A 331 -10.43 16.67 25.85
C ARG A 331 -9.04 16.48 26.44
N VAL A 332 -8.20 15.65 25.80
CA VAL A 332 -6.87 15.28 26.29
C VAL A 332 -5.83 15.70 25.25
N ARG A 333 -4.63 16.09 25.72
CA ARG A 333 -3.52 16.46 24.83
C ARG A 333 -3.12 15.28 23.93
N PRO A 334 -2.89 15.47 22.61
CA PRO A 334 -2.52 14.39 21.69
C PRO A 334 -1.33 13.55 22.15
N ALA A 335 -0.29 14.19 22.70
CA ALA A 335 0.90 13.50 23.20
C ALA A 335 0.59 12.49 24.32
N THR A 336 -0.36 12.79 25.21
CA THR A 336 -0.78 11.88 26.28
C THR A 336 -1.55 10.69 25.72
N ILE A 337 -2.39 10.91 24.71
CA ILE A 337 -3.15 9.84 24.04
C ILE A 337 -2.19 8.90 23.31
N VAL A 338 -1.23 9.43 22.57
CA VAL A 338 -0.22 8.64 21.87
C VAL A 338 0.64 7.87 22.88
N GLY A 339 1.14 8.52 23.93
CA GLY A 339 1.97 7.87 24.95
C GLY A 339 1.25 6.74 25.68
N THR A 340 0.00 6.97 26.10
CA THR A 340 -0.81 5.92 26.75
C THR A 340 -1.19 4.79 25.79
N GLY A 341 -1.50 5.11 24.52
CA GLY A 341 -1.73 4.10 23.49
C GLY A 341 -0.51 3.21 23.25
N LEU A 342 0.70 3.80 23.18
CA LEU A 342 1.93 3.03 23.04
C LEU A 342 2.22 2.12 24.24
N LEU A 343 1.86 2.54 25.46
CA LEU A 343 1.94 1.66 26.64
C LEU A 343 0.96 0.48 26.56
N VAL A 344 -0.26 0.71 26.07
CA VAL A 344 -1.24 -0.37 25.81
C VAL A 344 -0.72 -1.32 24.74
N ALA A 345 -0.12 -0.80 23.66
CA ALA A 345 0.49 -1.63 22.63
C ALA A 345 1.68 -2.43 23.18
N ALA A 346 2.53 -1.81 24.01
CA ALA A 346 3.64 -2.50 24.68
C ALA A 346 3.15 -3.62 25.60
N ALA A 347 2.07 -3.41 26.35
CA ALA A 347 1.44 -4.47 27.15
C ALA A 347 0.90 -5.60 26.26
N GLY A 348 0.29 -5.28 25.12
CA GLY A 348 -0.14 -6.26 24.12
C GLY A 348 1.02 -7.08 23.56
N TYR A 349 2.14 -6.44 23.18
CA TYR A 349 3.37 -7.16 22.82
C TYR A 349 3.90 -8.01 23.98
N GLY A 350 3.84 -7.52 25.21
CA GLY A 350 4.17 -8.27 26.42
C GLY A 350 3.33 -9.54 26.56
N LEU A 351 2.02 -9.45 26.34
CA LEU A 351 1.12 -10.60 26.34
C LEU A 351 1.46 -11.61 25.24
N LEU A 352 1.89 -11.16 24.06
CA LEU A 352 2.36 -12.07 23.00
C LEU A 352 3.59 -12.87 23.41
N THR A 353 4.43 -12.37 24.32
CA THR A 353 5.58 -13.16 24.83
C THR A 353 5.14 -14.32 25.73
N GLN A 354 3.90 -14.28 26.23
CA GLN A 354 3.31 -15.30 27.09
C GLN A 354 2.46 -16.31 26.28
N LEU A 355 2.56 -16.31 24.95
CA LEU A 355 1.74 -17.19 24.11
C LEU A 355 2.10 -18.67 24.36
N PRO A 356 1.14 -19.50 24.82
CA PRO A 356 1.39 -20.92 25.02
C PRO A 356 1.46 -21.67 23.69
N THR A 357 2.15 -22.81 23.70
CA THR A 357 2.25 -23.72 22.53
C THR A 357 0.97 -24.50 22.25
N SER A 358 0.00 -24.47 23.16
CA SER A 358 -1.33 -25.05 22.97
C SER A 358 -2.41 -24.10 23.50
N SER A 359 -3.52 -23.96 22.77
CA SER A 359 -4.68 -23.13 23.16
C SER A 359 -4.39 -21.63 23.33
N GLY A 360 -3.46 -21.06 22.55
CA GLY A 360 -3.02 -19.67 22.70
C GLY A 360 -3.92 -18.64 22.01
N LEU A 361 -4.93 -19.07 21.26
CA LEU A 361 -5.78 -18.20 20.43
C LEU A 361 -6.45 -17.07 21.22
N ALA A 362 -6.94 -17.32 22.44
CA ALA A 362 -7.55 -16.28 23.27
C ALA A 362 -6.54 -15.18 23.67
N VAL A 363 -5.33 -15.59 24.06
CA VAL A 363 -4.24 -14.66 24.40
C VAL A 363 -3.84 -13.86 23.17
N LEU A 364 -3.73 -14.52 22.01
CA LEU A 364 -3.43 -13.88 20.74
C LEU A 364 -4.48 -12.81 20.37
N MET A 365 -5.78 -13.12 20.51
CA MET A 365 -6.85 -12.16 20.25
C MET A 365 -6.75 -10.93 21.15
N ILE A 366 -6.60 -11.14 22.46
CA ILE A 366 -6.52 -10.05 23.44
C ILE A 366 -5.30 -9.18 23.17
N ALA A 367 -4.16 -9.82 22.91
CA ALA A 367 -2.90 -9.15 22.67
C ALA A 367 -2.93 -8.34 21.36
N THR A 368 -3.38 -8.93 20.26
CA THR A 368 -3.50 -8.25 18.96
C THR A 368 -4.54 -7.12 18.98
N PHE A 369 -5.66 -7.32 19.68
CA PHE A 369 -6.64 -6.26 19.91
C PHE A 369 -6.03 -5.10 20.70
N ALA A 370 -5.31 -5.38 21.79
CA ALA A 370 -4.64 -4.36 22.59
C ALA A 370 -3.58 -3.59 21.77
N ILE A 371 -2.78 -4.29 20.97
CA ILE A 371 -1.82 -3.67 20.03
C ILE A 371 -2.56 -2.74 19.07
N GLY A 372 -3.63 -3.21 18.43
CA GLY A 372 -4.43 -2.39 17.53
C GLY A 372 -4.97 -1.12 18.21
N VAL A 373 -5.62 -1.27 19.37
CA VAL A 373 -6.18 -0.12 20.13
C VAL A 373 -5.09 0.87 20.52
N GLY A 374 -3.91 0.38 20.91
CA GLY A 374 -2.79 1.21 21.31
C GLY A 374 -2.12 1.97 20.15
N LEU A 375 -1.95 1.31 19.00
CA LEU A 375 -1.31 1.91 17.82
C LEU A 375 -2.25 2.82 17.02
N GLY A 376 -3.56 2.58 17.06
CA GLY A 376 -4.53 3.34 16.26
C GLY A 376 -4.48 4.86 16.46
N PRO A 377 -4.57 5.40 17.70
CA PRO A 377 -4.47 6.84 17.93
C PRO A 377 -3.13 7.42 17.48
N MET A 378 -2.05 6.66 17.64
CA MET A 378 -0.72 7.05 17.18
C MET A 378 -0.71 7.23 15.67
N MET A 379 -1.23 6.27 14.90
CA MET A 379 -1.27 6.40 13.44
C MET A 379 -2.03 7.67 13.03
N THR A 380 -3.25 7.87 13.51
CA THR A 380 -4.07 9.01 13.08
C THR A 380 -3.50 10.36 13.52
N LEU A 381 -3.08 10.50 14.78
CA LEU A 381 -2.62 11.78 15.33
C LEU A 381 -1.22 12.14 14.83
N SER A 382 -0.31 11.17 14.70
CA SER A 382 1.02 11.42 14.14
C SER A 382 0.95 11.82 12.66
N THR A 383 0.10 11.16 11.87
CA THR A 383 -0.12 11.56 10.47
C THR A 383 -0.70 12.97 10.37
N ASP A 384 -1.70 13.34 11.19
CA ASP A 384 -2.23 14.70 11.23
C ASP A 384 -1.14 15.73 11.56
N LEU A 385 -0.33 15.45 12.58
CA LEU A 385 0.77 16.32 13.00
C LEU A 385 1.82 16.49 11.91
N ILE A 386 2.24 15.41 11.24
CA ILE A 386 3.24 15.44 10.18
C ILE A 386 2.75 16.31 9.02
N VAL A 387 1.53 16.06 8.54
CA VAL A 387 0.95 16.78 7.39
C VAL A 387 0.72 18.26 7.72
N ASN A 388 0.29 18.58 8.94
CA ASN A 388 -0.01 19.95 9.37
C ASN A 388 1.22 20.73 9.85
N SER A 389 2.36 20.08 10.07
CA SER A 389 3.62 20.74 10.42
C SER A 389 4.28 21.41 9.22
N ALA A 390 3.86 21.03 8.01
CA ALA A 390 4.32 21.61 6.75
C ALA A 390 3.38 22.75 6.29
N PRO A 391 3.89 23.74 5.56
CA PRO A 391 3.06 24.74 4.88
C PRO A 391 1.99 24.06 4.01
N PRO A 392 0.77 24.61 3.90
CA PRO A 392 -0.33 24.02 3.11
C PRO A 392 0.05 23.70 1.67
N GLU A 393 0.99 24.43 1.10
CA GLU A 393 1.51 24.29 -0.26
C GLU A 393 2.40 23.06 -0.43
N LYS A 394 3.05 22.60 0.66
CA LYS A 394 3.98 21.45 0.70
C LYS A 394 3.39 20.22 1.39
N ALA A 395 2.08 20.19 1.61
CA ALA A 395 1.42 19.11 2.33
C ALA A 395 1.50 17.76 1.58
N GLY A 396 1.66 17.75 0.25
CA GLY A 396 1.88 16.52 -0.53
C GLY A 396 3.23 15.89 -0.21
N SER A 397 4.29 16.69 -0.15
CA SER A 397 5.63 16.26 0.24
C SER A 397 5.67 15.76 1.70
N ALA A 398 4.98 16.43 2.62
CA ALA A 398 4.86 15.99 4.02
C ALA A 398 4.09 14.66 4.15
N SER A 399 2.97 14.53 3.42
CA SER A 399 2.18 13.29 3.34
C SER A 399 3.03 12.14 2.80
N ALA A 400 3.74 12.36 1.69
CA ALA A 400 4.63 11.38 1.11
C ALA A 400 5.77 10.97 2.06
N THR A 401 6.33 11.91 2.83
CA THR A 401 7.35 11.61 3.82
C THR A 401 6.80 10.71 4.95
N SER A 402 5.56 10.98 5.40
CA SER A 402 4.87 10.12 6.36
C SER A 402 4.72 8.70 5.79
N GLU A 403 4.14 8.57 4.60
CA GLU A 403 3.91 7.26 3.98
C GLU A 403 5.23 6.50 3.75
N THR A 404 6.28 7.18 3.28
CA THR A 404 7.59 6.55 3.12
C THR A 404 8.18 6.08 4.46
N GLY A 405 7.98 6.85 5.54
CA GLY A 405 8.35 6.41 6.89
C GLY A 405 7.61 5.13 7.31
N GLY A 406 6.33 5.01 6.95
CA GLY A 406 5.54 3.80 7.16
C GLY A 406 6.06 2.60 6.38
N GLU A 407 6.31 2.75 5.08
CA GLU A 407 6.84 1.69 4.21
C GLU A 407 8.24 1.22 4.67
N LEU A 408 9.12 2.16 5.02
CA LEU A 408 10.44 1.84 5.59
C LEU A 408 10.30 1.14 6.93
N GLY A 409 9.37 1.58 7.78
CA GLY A 409 9.04 0.91 9.04
C GLY A 409 8.63 -0.55 8.81
N MET A 410 7.72 -0.80 7.87
CA MET A 410 7.27 -2.15 7.54
C MET A 410 8.42 -3.04 7.07
N ALA A 411 9.23 -2.55 6.14
CA ALA A 411 10.37 -3.29 5.60
C ALA A 411 11.40 -3.60 6.70
N LEU A 412 11.78 -2.60 7.50
CA LEU A 412 12.70 -2.76 8.64
C LEU A 412 12.15 -3.76 9.66
N GLY A 413 10.84 -3.74 9.92
CA GLY A 413 10.20 -4.65 10.87
C GLY A 413 10.35 -6.11 10.47
N ILE A 414 10.02 -6.40 9.21
CA ILE A 414 10.15 -7.74 8.63
C ILE A 414 11.62 -8.19 8.66
N ALA A 415 12.55 -7.34 8.23
CA ALA A 415 13.96 -7.73 8.15
C ALA A 415 14.61 -7.87 9.52
N VAL A 416 14.46 -6.91 10.43
CA VAL A 416 15.13 -6.93 11.74
C VAL A 416 14.51 -7.98 12.64
N ILE A 417 13.19 -7.92 12.87
CA ILE A 417 12.52 -8.85 13.79
C ILE A 417 12.51 -10.26 13.17
N GLY A 418 12.30 -10.38 11.85
CA GLY A 418 12.39 -11.66 11.14
C GLY A 418 13.79 -12.28 11.19
N SER A 419 14.86 -11.50 10.98
CA SER A 419 16.24 -12.01 11.08
C SER A 419 16.59 -12.43 12.49
N VAL A 420 16.22 -11.64 13.51
CA VAL A 420 16.43 -11.99 14.92
C VAL A 420 15.68 -13.28 15.26
N GLY A 421 14.39 -13.38 14.91
CA GLY A 421 13.62 -14.58 15.21
C GLY A 421 14.10 -15.82 14.44
N ASN A 422 14.56 -15.67 13.20
CA ASN A 422 15.17 -16.78 12.45
C ASN A 422 16.51 -17.21 13.07
N ALA A 423 17.32 -16.26 13.54
CA ALA A 423 18.57 -16.56 14.24
C ALA A 423 18.32 -17.32 15.56
N VAL A 424 17.34 -16.87 16.36
CA VAL A 424 16.91 -17.54 17.60
C VAL A 424 16.35 -18.93 17.31
N TYR A 425 15.45 -19.05 16.32
CA TYR A 425 14.91 -20.35 15.91
C TYR A 425 16.02 -21.33 15.49
N ARG A 426 17.01 -20.87 14.72
CA ARG A 426 18.14 -21.69 14.30
C ARG A 426 19.05 -22.10 15.47
N SER A 427 19.31 -21.20 16.42
CA SER A 427 20.09 -21.54 17.61
C SER A 427 19.39 -22.61 18.44
N ASP A 428 18.09 -22.45 18.67
CA ASP A 428 17.31 -23.37 19.51
C ASP A 428 17.12 -24.75 18.83
N MET A 429 16.92 -24.77 17.51
CA MET A 429 16.81 -26.02 16.75
C MET A 429 18.14 -26.75 16.57
N SER A 430 19.27 -26.05 16.55
CA SER A 430 20.58 -26.71 16.35
C SER A 430 20.94 -27.70 17.45
N GLY A 431 20.36 -27.56 18.66
CA GLY A 431 20.46 -28.54 19.74
C GLY A 431 19.36 -29.61 19.77
N ALA A 432 18.25 -29.41 19.06
CA ALA A 432 17.05 -30.27 19.13
C ALA A 432 16.93 -31.29 17.99
N VAL A 433 17.70 -31.12 16.91
CA VAL A 433 17.66 -31.98 15.73
C VAL A 433 18.69 -33.13 15.86
N PRO A 434 18.26 -34.40 15.98
CA PRO A 434 19.20 -35.52 16.08
C PRO A 434 20.11 -35.60 14.84
N PRO A 435 21.42 -35.90 15.00
CA PRO A 435 22.32 -36.10 13.88
C PRO A 435 21.77 -37.18 12.93
N GLY A 436 21.59 -36.83 11.66
CA GLY A 436 21.14 -37.77 10.62
C GLY A 436 19.68 -37.66 10.18
N THR A 437 18.91 -36.70 10.71
CA THR A 437 17.60 -36.34 10.14
C THR A 437 17.80 -35.67 8.78
N ARG A 438 17.58 -36.43 7.69
CA ARG A 438 17.57 -35.87 6.34
C ARG A 438 16.35 -34.95 6.20
N PRO A 439 16.50 -33.72 5.67
CA PRO A 439 15.35 -32.90 5.35
C PRO A 439 14.45 -33.69 4.39
N LYS A 440 13.24 -34.03 4.87
CA LYS A 440 12.23 -34.64 4.00
C LYS A 440 11.92 -33.59 2.92
N PRO A 441 12.01 -33.91 1.62
CA PRO A 441 11.63 -32.95 0.60
C PRO A 441 10.20 -32.49 0.90
N PRO A 442 9.89 -31.19 0.73
CA PRO A 442 8.55 -30.68 0.98
C PRO A 442 7.56 -31.57 0.25
N ARG A 443 6.62 -32.17 0.99
CA ARG A 443 5.47 -32.82 0.35
C ARG A 443 4.80 -31.70 -0.42
N ALA A 444 4.92 -31.74 -1.75
CA ALA A 444 4.01 -31.00 -2.60
C ALA A 444 2.62 -31.35 -2.09
N HIS A 445 1.89 -30.35 -1.57
CA HIS A 445 0.48 -30.50 -1.33
C HIS A 445 -0.10 -30.91 -2.68
N GLY A 446 -0.40 -32.21 -2.80
CA GLY A 446 -1.07 -32.72 -3.97
C GLY A 446 -2.31 -31.89 -4.14
N THR A 447 -2.44 -31.28 -5.32
CA THR A 447 -3.77 -31.07 -5.90
C THR A 447 -4.60 -32.32 -5.57
N PRO A 448 -5.83 -32.20 -5.05
CA PRO A 448 -6.70 -33.35 -4.98
C PRO A 448 -6.92 -33.79 -6.43
N SER A 449 -6.11 -34.75 -6.89
CA SER A 449 -6.37 -35.48 -8.12
C SER A 449 -7.76 -36.03 -7.95
N ALA A 450 -8.66 -35.64 -8.86
CA ALA A 450 -10.01 -36.16 -8.94
C ALA A 450 -9.98 -37.67 -8.74
N ALA A 451 -10.40 -38.13 -7.55
CA ALA A 451 -10.76 -39.51 -7.35
C ALA A 451 -11.99 -39.73 -8.24
N PRO A 452 -12.00 -40.74 -9.13
CA PRO A 452 -13.22 -41.13 -9.79
C PRO A 452 -14.21 -41.53 -8.70
N TRP A 453 -15.39 -40.92 -8.72
CA TRP A 453 -16.52 -41.36 -7.92
C TRP A 453 -16.82 -42.82 -8.27
N THR A 454 -16.32 -43.76 -7.48
CA THR A 454 -16.82 -45.12 -7.47
C THR A 454 -17.93 -45.18 -6.43
N SER A 455 -19.14 -45.42 -6.94
CA SER A 455 -20.37 -45.59 -6.19
C SER A 455 -20.23 -46.65 -5.08
N PRO A 456 -20.94 -46.50 -3.94
CA PRO A 456 -20.89 -47.47 -2.87
C PRO A 456 -21.79 -48.67 -3.20
N THR A 457 -21.20 -49.77 -3.67
CA THR A 457 -21.80 -51.11 -3.53
C THR A 457 -20.98 -51.88 -2.52
N GLY A 458 -21.57 -52.14 -1.36
CA GLY A 458 -20.91 -52.80 -0.25
C GLY A 458 -20.66 -54.30 -0.46
N CYS A 459 -19.69 -54.81 0.30
CA CYS A 459 -19.86 -56.05 1.06
C CYS A 459 -18.82 -56.13 2.19
N PRO A 460 -19.19 -56.66 3.37
CA PRO A 460 -18.37 -56.66 4.57
C PRO A 460 -17.35 -57.81 4.61
N ALA A 461 -16.31 -57.60 5.41
CA ALA A 461 -15.25 -58.54 5.71
C ALA A 461 -15.75 -59.90 6.19
N ARG A 462 -15.30 -60.98 5.53
CA ARG A 462 -15.18 -62.32 6.12
C ARG A 462 -14.16 -63.18 5.36
N SER A 463 -13.53 -64.07 6.13
CA SER A 463 -12.61 -65.16 5.76
C SER A 463 -11.23 -64.79 5.19
N ALA A 464 -10.28 -64.68 6.12
CA ALA A 464 -8.94 -65.24 5.95
C ALA A 464 -9.01 -66.77 5.67
N ARG A 465 -7.93 -67.29 5.07
CA ARG A 465 -7.75 -68.63 4.46
C ARG A 465 -8.26 -68.61 3.01
N THR A 466 -7.42 -68.52 1.99
CA THR A 466 -6.50 -69.59 1.57
C THR A 466 -5.56 -68.99 0.54
N CYS A 467 -4.29 -68.78 0.88
CA CYS A 467 -3.27 -68.33 -0.06
C CYS A 467 -2.18 -69.41 -0.08
N SER A 468 -2.39 -70.43 -0.91
CA SER A 468 -1.40 -71.46 -1.19
C SER A 468 -1.64 -72.03 -2.58
N ARG A 469 -0.93 -71.46 -3.57
CA ARG A 469 -0.21 -72.16 -4.65
C ARG A 469 0.29 -71.16 -5.69
N LEU A 470 1.61 -71.03 -5.72
CA LEU A 470 2.49 -70.56 -6.80
C LEU A 470 2.23 -71.36 -8.12
N PRO A 471 2.80 -71.02 -9.31
CA PRO A 471 4.03 -70.24 -9.49
C PRO A 471 4.05 -69.21 -10.65
N ALA A 472 5.17 -68.49 -10.66
CA ALA A 472 5.62 -67.49 -11.61
C ALA A 472 6.07 -68.05 -12.98
N THR A 473 6.33 -67.09 -13.87
CA THR A 473 7.16 -67.08 -15.09
C THR A 473 6.39 -67.11 -16.44
N PRO A 474 7.00 -66.67 -17.55
CA PRO A 474 7.15 -65.24 -17.87
C PRO A 474 6.82 -64.93 -19.35
N SER A 475 7.01 -63.67 -19.72
CA SER A 475 7.44 -63.20 -21.06
C SER A 475 6.43 -62.37 -21.87
N PRO A 476 6.96 -61.40 -22.64
CA PRO A 476 6.21 -60.28 -23.19
C PRO A 476 5.84 -60.52 -24.65
N MET A 477 4.81 -59.84 -25.15
CA MET A 477 4.74 -59.55 -26.58
C MET A 477 4.23 -58.14 -26.89
N PRO A 478 4.82 -57.48 -27.89
CA PRO A 478 4.47 -56.17 -28.40
C PRO A 478 3.47 -56.27 -29.57
N CYS A 479 2.75 -55.18 -29.86
CA CYS A 479 2.19 -54.85 -31.19
C CYS A 479 1.57 -53.44 -31.08
N THR A 480 2.20 -52.37 -31.56
CA THR A 480 2.15 -51.81 -32.93
C THR A 480 0.77 -51.74 -33.60
N SER A 481 0.54 -50.56 -34.18
CA SER A 481 -0.53 -50.16 -35.12
C SER A 481 -1.91 -49.95 -34.48
N THR A 482 -2.76 -49.00 -34.87
CA THR A 482 -2.85 -48.25 -36.11
C THR A 482 -3.66 -46.99 -35.88
N ARG A 483 -3.26 -45.92 -36.55
CA ARG A 483 -4.07 -44.71 -36.77
C ARG A 483 -5.33 -45.10 -37.55
N ARG A 484 -6.53 -44.83 -37.01
CA ARG A 484 -7.73 -44.61 -37.82
C ARG A 484 -8.60 -43.50 -37.22
N SER A 485 -8.81 -42.53 -38.08
CA SER A 485 -9.73 -41.41 -38.04
C SER A 485 -11.19 -41.84 -37.82
N ALA A 486 -11.87 -41.09 -36.95
CA ALA A 486 -13.32 -40.91 -37.03
C ALA A 486 -13.61 -39.42 -36.83
N ALA A 487 -14.01 -38.79 -37.94
CA ALA A 487 -14.64 -37.50 -37.97
C ALA A 487 -16.07 -37.63 -37.42
N ALA A 488 -16.50 -36.68 -36.60
CA ALA A 488 -17.91 -36.46 -36.29
C ALA A 488 -18.22 -34.98 -36.53
N SER A 489 -18.75 -34.75 -37.73
CA SER A 489 -19.36 -33.53 -38.25
C SER A 489 -20.57 -33.10 -37.41
N TRP A 490 -20.64 -31.82 -37.06
CA TRP A 490 -21.89 -31.16 -36.67
C TRP A 490 -22.43 -30.35 -37.85
N PRO A 491 -23.73 -30.41 -38.17
CA PRO A 491 -24.31 -29.76 -39.33
C PRO A 491 -24.64 -28.28 -39.08
N PRO A 492 -24.79 -27.46 -40.15
CA PRO A 492 -25.26 -26.09 -40.06
C PRO A 492 -26.78 -26.02 -40.20
N SER A 493 -27.43 -25.06 -39.54
CA SER A 493 -28.72 -24.56 -40.01
C SER A 493 -28.80 -23.03 -39.85
N ARG A 494 -29.03 -22.38 -40.99
CA ARG A 494 -29.47 -21.00 -41.16
C ARG A 494 -30.97 -21.02 -41.47
N SER A 495 -31.72 -20.09 -40.89
CA SER A 495 -32.82 -19.30 -41.52
C SER A 495 -33.45 -18.43 -40.40
N SER A 496 -33.09 -17.15 -40.25
CA SER A 496 -33.51 -15.94 -40.99
C SER A 496 -34.79 -15.27 -40.37
N PRO A 497 -35.18 -14.02 -40.72
CA PRO A 497 -35.21 -12.90 -39.77
C PRO A 497 -36.55 -12.11 -39.74
N TRP A 498 -36.81 -11.38 -38.65
CA TRP A 498 -37.90 -10.39 -38.56
C TRP A 498 -37.37 -9.29 -37.61
N TRP A 499 -37.38 -7.98 -37.87
CA TRP A 499 -38.11 -7.14 -38.82
C TRP A 499 -37.39 -5.78 -38.89
N TYR A 500 -37.32 -5.23 -40.09
CA TYR A 500 -37.13 -3.81 -40.37
C TYR A 500 -38.54 -3.24 -40.53
N ASN A 501 -38.84 -2.06 -39.97
CA ASN A 501 -39.71 -1.16 -40.72
C ASN A 501 -39.24 0.28 -40.51
N ASP A 502 -38.88 0.84 -41.65
CA ASP A 502 -38.45 2.20 -41.89
C ASP A 502 -39.67 3.09 -42.17
N THR A 503 -39.39 4.36 -42.45
CA THR A 503 -40.26 5.48 -42.82
C THR A 503 -40.51 6.44 -41.65
N SER A 504 -40.17 7.73 -41.71
CA SER A 504 -39.95 8.62 -42.85
C SER A 504 -39.20 9.88 -42.41
N ALA A 505 -38.19 10.30 -43.19
CA ALA A 505 -37.78 11.70 -43.29
C ALA A 505 -38.74 12.40 -44.31
N PRO A 506 -38.90 13.74 -44.30
CA PRO A 506 -37.84 14.58 -44.89
C PRO A 506 -37.66 16.01 -44.32
N THR A 507 -36.47 16.56 -44.60
CA THR A 507 -36.16 17.97 -44.97
C THR A 507 -36.47 19.15 -44.04
N SER A 508 -35.41 19.85 -43.59
CA SER A 508 -35.13 21.28 -43.88
C SER A 508 -33.79 21.67 -43.23
N GLN A 509 -32.71 21.86 -43.99
CA GLN A 509 -32.17 23.18 -44.37
C GLN A 509 -32.23 24.26 -43.27
N SER A 510 -31.07 24.59 -42.68
CA SER A 510 -30.56 25.98 -42.59
C SER A 510 -29.32 26.06 -41.67
N THR A 511 -28.13 26.17 -42.25
CA THR A 511 -27.10 27.12 -41.77
C THR A 511 -27.60 28.52 -42.16
N PRO A 512 -27.38 29.59 -41.36
CA PRO A 512 -26.06 30.25 -41.41
C PRO A 512 -25.61 31.06 -40.17
N SER A 513 -24.35 31.49 -40.25
CA SER A 513 -23.85 32.82 -39.85
C SER A 513 -23.47 33.10 -38.39
N LEU A 514 -22.15 33.25 -38.21
CA LEU A 514 -21.48 34.51 -37.81
C LEU A 514 -22.18 35.38 -36.75
N ARG A 515 -21.61 35.42 -35.54
CA ARG A 515 -21.48 36.67 -34.79
C ARG A 515 -20.07 36.85 -34.25
N ARG A 516 -19.39 37.82 -34.86
CA ARG A 516 -18.28 38.59 -34.29
C ARG A 516 -18.76 39.46 -33.13
N TRP A 517 -17.75 40.06 -32.48
CA TRP A 517 -17.71 41.34 -31.74
C TRP A 517 -17.45 41.21 -30.22
N PRO A 518 -16.75 42.16 -29.57
CA PRO A 518 -15.87 43.22 -30.07
C PRO A 518 -14.45 43.21 -29.48
N THR A 519 -13.52 43.74 -30.28
CA THR A 519 -12.24 44.32 -29.88
C THR A 519 -12.41 45.73 -29.29
N GLY A 520 -11.68 46.03 -28.21
CA GLY A 520 -11.20 47.37 -27.82
C GLY A 520 -12.15 48.27 -27.02
N PRO A 521 -11.62 49.30 -26.31
CA PRO A 521 -10.45 50.07 -26.71
C PRO A 521 -9.29 50.17 -25.69
N ALA A 522 -8.19 50.66 -26.24
CA ALA A 522 -6.94 51.01 -25.62
C ALA A 522 -7.02 52.11 -24.55
N ARG A 523 -6.11 52.05 -23.58
CA ARG A 523 -5.50 53.22 -22.95
C ARG A 523 -3.97 53.05 -22.92
N ARG A 524 -3.31 53.70 -23.90
CA ARG A 524 -1.99 54.34 -23.77
C ARG A 524 -2.17 55.58 -22.86
N SER A 525 -1.21 56.16 -22.16
CA SER A 525 0.26 56.19 -22.25
C SER A 525 0.83 56.87 -20.99
N ASP A 526 2.10 56.56 -20.72
CA ASP A 526 3.18 57.43 -20.19
C ASP A 526 3.07 58.10 -18.82
N HIS A 527 4.01 57.74 -17.93
CA HIS A 527 5.22 58.55 -17.74
C HIS A 527 6.33 57.74 -17.02
N SER A 528 7.51 57.70 -17.64
CA SER A 528 8.83 57.38 -17.04
C SER A 528 9.41 58.63 -16.35
N PRO A 529 10.68 58.71 -15.86
CA PRO A 529 11.66 57.74 -15.33
C PRO A 529 12.38 58.20 -14.02
N ALA A 530 13.33 57.37 -13.54
CA ALA A 530 14.68 57.74 -13.03
C ALA A 530 15.00 57.90 -11.52
N ARG A 531 16.02 57.11 -11.12
CA ARG A 531 17.28 57.46 -10.38
C ARG A 531 17.28 57.74 -8.86
N ARG A 532 18.09 56.93 -8.14
CA ARG A 532 19.23 57.26 -7.20
C ARG A 532 19.25 56.29 -6.01
N THR A 533 20.24 55.39 -5.86
CA THR A 533 21.55 55.55 -5.18
C THR A 533 21.53 56.23 -3.79
N ARG A 534 21.82 55.44 -2.74
CA ARG A 534 22.54 55.70 -1.45
C ARG A 534 22.20 54.51 -0.53
N ARG A 535 23.08 53.64 -0.02
CA ARG A 535 24.41 53.75 0.63
C ARG A 535 24.46 54.79 1.76
N ARG A 536 24.29 54.30 2.99
CA ARG A 536 24.76 54.75 4.32
C ARG A 536 24.48 53.55 5.24
N GLU A 537 25.42 52.76 5.76
CA GLU A 537 26.60 53.08 6.58
C GLU A 537 26.24 54.04 7.72
N THR A 538 25.91 53.46 8.87
CA THR A 538 26.25 53.97 10.20
C THR A 538 26.64 52.79 11.07
N ALA A 539 27.95 52.70 11.29
CA ALA A 539 28.56 51.97 12.39
C ALA A 539 28.30 52.71 13.70
N GLN A 540 28.15 51.98 14.80
CA GLN A 540 28.47 52.49 16.12
C GLN A 540 29.02 51.34 16.99
N CYS A 541 30.35 51.37 17.15
CA CYS A 541 31.14 50.98 18.33
C CYS A 541 30.44 51.41 19.64
N SER A 542 30.65 50.85 20.83
CA SER A 542 31.65 49.94 21.40
C SER A 542 31.32 49.80 22.91
N SER A 543 32.05 48.92 23.60
CA SER A 543 32.09 48.67 25.06
C SER A 543 31.02 47.69 25.57
N GLY A 544 31.33 46.68 26.38
CA GLY A 544 32.57 46.31 27.07
C GLY A 544 32.19 45.59 28.37
N ALA A 545 33.02 44.61 28.77
CA ALA A 545 33.01 43.85 30.03
C ALA A 545 31.86 42.81 30.18
N ALA A 546 32.11 41.49 30.25
CA ALA A 546 32.97 40.69 31.14
C ALA A 546 32.45 40.60 32.58
N THR A 547 32.04 39.37 32.97
CA THR A 547 32.03 38.65 34.27
C THR A 547 30.74 37.82 34.40
N SER A 548 30.79 36.48 34.31
CA SER A 548 31.23 35.46 35.28
C SER A 548 30.06 34.87 36.09
N SER A 549 30.05 33.54 36.21
CA SER A 549 29.55 32.77 37.37
C SER A 549 28.02 32.64 37.47
N SER A 550 27.42 31.46 37.29
CA SER A 550 27.35 30.28 38.18
C SER A 550 26.02 30.23 38.96
N GLU A 551 25.38 29.06 38.92
CA GLU A 551 24.37 28.52 39.85
C GLU A 551 22.97 29.18 39.89
N LEU A 552 21.99 28.51 39.28
CA LEU A 552 20.97 27.66 39.94
C LEU A 552 20.14 26.88 38.91
#